data_AF-A0A3D5I0Q1-F1
#
_entry.id   AF-A0A3D5I0Q1-F1
#
_cell.length_a   1.000
_cell.length_b   1.000
_cell.length_c   1.000
_cell.angle_alpha   90.00
_cell.angle_beta   90.00
_cell.angle_gamma   90.00
#
_symmetry.space_group_name_H-M   'P 1'
#
loop_
_entity.id
_entity.type
_entity.pdbx_description
1 polymer ?
#
loop_
_entity_poly.entity_id
_entity_poly.type
_entity_poly.pdbx_seq_one_letter_code
_entity_poly.pdbx_strand_id
1 'polypeptide(L)'
;MFDSLDLVIDTVVAREVLDSRGTPTVEAEVLLEGGASGRAIVPSGASTGAHEAHELRDGDAMRYFGKGVNQAVSNVEERLAPALCGLSALDQVAVDGAMNELDGSANKSSLGANAILAVSMAVARAAA
;
A
#
# COMPACT_ATOMS: atom_id res chain seq x y z
N MET A 1 4.06 24.13 17.91
CA MET A 1 4.97 23.05 18.35
C MET A 1 4.25 21.79 17.93
N PHE A 2 4.78 21.06 16.94
CA PHE A 2 4.19 19.78 16.56
C PHE A 2 4.42 18.81 17.72
N ASP A 3 3.36 18.18 18.20
CA ASP A 3 3.49 17.07 19.13
C ASP A 3 4.03 15.87 18.34
N SER A 4 4.86 15.05 18.97
CA SER A 4 5.29 13.77 18.40
C SER A 4 4.11 12.87 18.00
N LEU A 5 2.97 13.04 18.66
CA LEU A 5 1.72 12.35 18.36
C LEU A 5 1.10 12.79 17.01
N ASP A 6 1.32 14.04 16.57
CA ASP A 6 0.72 14.56 15.33
C ASP A 6 1.11 13.75 14.07
N LEU A 7 2.24 13.04 14.16
CA LEU A 7 2.82 12.25 13.06
C LEU A 7 2.64 10.74 13.24
N VAL A 8 1.77 10.32 14.15
CA VAL A 8 1.36 8.92 14.32
C VAL A 8 0.34 8.57 13.23
N ILE A 9 0.50 7.40 12.61
CA ILE A 9 -0.45 6.86 11.64
C ILE A 9 -1.75 6.52 12.38
N ASP A 10 -2.84 7.18 11.99
CA ASP A 10 -4.18 6.96 12.55
C ASP A 10 -4.99 6.02 11.67
N THR A 11 -5.08 6.34 10.38
CA THR A 11 -5.93 5.62 9.42
C THR A 11 -5.16 5.30 8.15
N VAL A 12 -5.32 4.07 7.65
CA VAL A 12 -4.84 3.64 6.33
C VAL A 12 -6.02 3.03 5.58
N VAL A 13 -6.33 3.56 4.39
CA VAL A 13 -7.39 3.06 3.51
C VAL A 13 -6.87 2.84 2.10
N ALA A 14 -7.51 1.95 1.34
CA ALA A 14 -7.15 1.71 -0.05
C ALA A 14 -8.36 1.64 -0.97
N ARG A 15 -8.11 1.77 -2.26
CA ARG A 15 -9.13 1.64 -3.30
C ARG A 15 -8.54 1.17 -4.61
N GLU A 16 -9.36 0.48 -5.38
CA GLU A 16 -9.05 0.16 -6.78
C GLU A 16 -9.28 1.40 -7.64
N VAL A 17 -8.26 1.82 -8.38
CA VAL A 17 -8.32 2.89 -9.40
C VAL A 17 -7.77 2.38 -10.73
N LEU A 18 -7.86 3.16 -11.80
CA LEU A 18 -7.33 2.78 -13.11
C LEU A 18 -5.99 3.47 -13.40
N ASP A 19 -5.04 2.69 -13.92
CA ASP A 19 -3.79 3.21 -14.47
C ASP A 19 -4.01 3.89 -15.85
N SER A 20 -2.93 4.44 -16.41
CA SER A 20 -2.95 5.12 -17.73
C SER A 20 -3.39 4.22 -18.91
N ARG A 21 -3.47 2.90 -18.72
CA ARG A 21 -3.89 1.91 -19.72
C ARG A 21 -5.28 1.35 -19.42
N GLY A 22 -5.99 1.90 -18.44
CA GLY A 22 -7.29 1.40 -18.01
C GLY A 22 -7.23 0.05 -17.27
N THR A 23 -6.06 -0.33 -16.75
CA THR A 23 -5.90 -1.53 -15.93
C THR A 23 -6.02 -1.16 -14.45
N PRO A 24 -6.73 -1.95 -13.62
CA PRO A 24 -6.80 -1.70 -12.19
C PRO A 24 -5.42 -1.56 -11.53
N THR A 25 -5.32 -0.70 -10.52
CA THR A 25 -4.16 -0.58 -9.63
C THR A 25 -4.60 -0.10 -8.26
N VAL A 26 -3.70 -0.18 -7.28
CA VAL A 26 -3.97 0.19 -5.88
C VAL A 26 -3.63 1.67 -5.67
N GLU A 27 -4.59 2.41 -5.13
CA GLU A 27 -4.35 3.68 -4.44
C GLU A 27 -4.46 3.45 -2.93
N ALA A 28 -3.50 3.95 -2.17
CA ALA A 28 -3.58 4.01 -0.70
C ALA A 28 -3.58 5.47 -0.23
N GLU A 29 -4.22 5.70 0.90
CA GLU A 29 -4.29 6.98 1.59
C GLU A 29 -4.05 6.77 3.09
N VAL A 30 -3.18 7.60 3.65
CA VAL A 30 -2.79 7.58 5.06
C VAL A 30 -3.16 8.91 5.69
N LEU A 31 -3.81 8.87 6.85
CA LEU A 31 -4.11 10.01 7.70
C LEU A 31 -3.32 9.88 9.00
N LEU A 32 -2.68 10.96 9.42
CA LEU A 32 -1.98 11.04 10.70
C LEU A 32 -2.88 11.69 11.77
N GLU A 33 -2.62 11.43 13.05
CA GLU A 33 -3.41 11.99 14.17
C GLU A 33 -3.47 13.53 14.13
N GLY A 34 -2.41 14.19 13.67
CA GLY A 34 -2.35 15.65 13.49
C GLY A 34 -3.14 16.19 12.29
N GLY A 35 -3.79 15.31 11.52
CA GLY A 35 -4.64 15.65 10.37
C GLY A 35 -3.92 15.76 9.03
N ALA A 36 -2.59 15.62 9.00
CA ALA A 36 -1.85 15.53 7.75
C ALA A 36 -2.19 14.22 7.02
N SER A 37 -2.19 14.24 5.68
CA SER A 37 -2.51 13.05 4.89
C SER A 37 -1.65 12.93 3.64
N GLY A 38 -1.47 11.69 3.20
CA GLY A 38 -0.69 11.35 2.03
C GLY A 38 -1.40 10.29 1.21
N ARG A 39 -1.31 10.40 -0.11
CA ARG A 39 -1.96 9.49 -1.05
C ARG A 39 -1.00 9.08 -2.15
N ALA A 40 -1.03 7.81 -2.53
CA ALA A 40 -0.20 7.28 -3.60
C ALA A 40 -0.95 6.23 -4.43
N ILE A 41 -0.82 6.35 -5.76
CA ILE A 41 -1.25 5.34 -6.73
C ILE A 41 0.00 4.61 -7.22
N VAL A 42 -0.02 3.29 -7.20
CA VAL A 42 1.13 2.48 -7.63
C VAL A 42 1.13 2.26 -9.14
N PRO A 43 2.26 2.46 -9.83
CA PRO A 43 2.38 2.13 -11.24
C PRO A 43 2.39 0.61 -11.46
N SER A 44 1.95 0.19 -12.64
CA SER A 44 1.97 -1.22 -13.04
C SER A 44 2.77 -1.41 -14.33
N GLY A 45 3.72 -2.36 -14.33
CA GLY A 45 4.53 -2.69 -15.49
C GLY A 45 3.76 -3.47 -16.56
N ALA A 46 4.04 -3.26 -17.85
CA ALA A 46 3.54 -4.12 -18.93
C ALA A 46 4.38 -5.40 -19.08
N SER A 47 5.69 -5.25 -18.90
CA SER A 47 6.69 -6.29 -19.02
C SER A 47 7.34 -6.45 -17.66
N THR A 48 7.00 -7.52 -16.95
CA THR A 48 7.57 -7.84 -15.65
C THR A 48 8.64 -8.92 -15.81
N GLY A 49 9.80 -8.69 -15.22
CA GLY A 49 10.84 -9.71 -15.10
C GLY A 49 10.44 -10.81 -14.12
N ALA A 50 10.92 -12.03 -14.34
CA ALA A 50 10.62 -13.19 -13.49
C ALA A 50 11.08 -13.06 -12.02
N HIS A 51 11.92 -12.06 -11.72
CA HIS A 51 12.47 -11.80 -10.40
C HIS A 51 11.96 -10.48 -9.78
N GLU A 52 10.98 -9.83 -10.41
CA GLU A 52 10.34 -8.65 -9.82
C GLU A 52 9.50 -9.03 -8.59
N ALA A 53 9.28 -8.03 -7.72
CA ALA A 53 8.33 -8.19 -6.63
C ALA A 53 6.92 -8.47 -7.19
N HIS A 54 6.16 -9.30 -6.50
CA HIS A 54 4.91 -9.84 -7.01
C HIS A 54 3.78 -8.81 -6.94
N GLU A 55 3.36 -8.30 -8.10
CA GLU A 55 2.10 -7.56 -8.21
C GLU A 55 0.91 -8.51 -8.06
N LEU A 56 0.13 -8.34 -7.00
CA LEU A 56 -1.00 -9.21 -6.71
C LEU A 56 -2.23 -8.79 -7.53
N ARG A 57 -2.79 -9.76 -8.26
CA ARG A 57 -3.98 -9.63 -9.11
C ARG A 57 -5.04 -10.64 -8.70
N ASP A 58 -6.31 -10.29 -8.87
CA ASP A 58 -7.46 -11.10 -8.45
C ASP A 58 -7.60 -12.41 -9.25
N GLY A 59 -7.20 -12.42 -10.53
CA GLY A 59 -7.35 -13.58 -11.40
C GLY A 59 -8.80 -13.88 -11.83
N ASP A 60 -9.78 -13.09 -11.40
CA ASP A 60 -11.18 -13.21 -11.80
C ASP A 60 -11.39 -12.74 -13.25
N ALA A 61 -11.54 -13.69 -14.18
CA ALA A 61 -11.75 -13.40 -15.60
C ALA A 61 -12.97 -12.51 -15.89
N MET A 62 -13.97 -12.48 -15.01
CA MET A 62 -15.17 -11.66 -15.17
C MET A 62 -14.94 -10.18 -14.83
N ARG A 63 -13.85 -9.84 -14.12
CA ARG A 63 -13.48 -8.48 -13.75
C ARG A 63 -12.14 -8.10 -14.35
N TYR A 64 -12.17 -7.10 -15.24
CA TYR A 64 -10.97 -6.57 -15.89
C TYR A 64 -10.07 -7.67 -16.50
N PHE A 65 -10.67 -8.75 -17.01
CA PHE A 65 -9.95 -9.91 -17.58
C PHE A 65 -8.93 -10.53 -16.61
N GLY A 66 -9.26 -10.62 -15.31
CA GLY A 66 -8.40 -11.17 -14.27
C GLY A 66 -7.42 -10.17 -13.65
N LYS A 67 -7.46 -8.90 -14.08
CA LYS A 67 -6.50 -7.87 -13.65
C LYS A 67 -6.98 -7.01 -12.48
N GLY A 68 -8.13 -7.34 -11.87
CA GLY A 68 -8.58 -6.69 -10.64
C GLY A 68 -7.53 -6.75 -9.54
N VAL A 69 -7.63 -5.84 -8.56
CA VAL A 69 -6.70 -5.74 -7.42
C VAL A 69 -7.43 -5.71 -6.07
N ASN A 70 -8.66 -6.20 -6.00
CA ASN A 70 -9.44 -6.19 -4.77
C ASN A 70 -8.74 -6.95 -3.63
N GLN A 71 -8.03 -8.05 -3.93
CA GLN A 71 -7.29 -8.77 -2.90
C GLN A 71 -6.16 -7.93 -2.31
N ALA A 72 -5.46 -7.16 -3.16
CA ALA A 72 -4.41 -6.25 -2.70
C ALA A 72 -5.00 -5.07 -1.89
N VAL A 73 -6.16 -4.55 -2.29
CA VAL A 73 -6.89 -3.51 -1.54
C VAL A 73 -7.32 -4.04 -0.16
N SER A 74 -7.93 -5.23 -0.11
CA SER A 74 -8.32 -5.88 1.16
C SER A 74 -7.10 -6.15 2.06
N ASN A 75 -5.97 -6.57 1.49
CA ASN A 75 -4.72 -6.71 2.25
C ASN A 75 -4.26 -5.40 2.89
N VAL A 76 -4.51 -4.24 2.26
CA VAL A 76 -4.22 -2.94 2.90
C VAL A 76 -5.10 -2.74 4.12
N GLU A 77 -6.42 -2.88 3.98
CA GLU A 77 -7.38 -2.55 5.03
C GLU A 77 -7.38 -3.55 6.18
N GLU A 78 -7.26 -4.84 5.88
CA GLU A 78 -7.43 -5.91 6.87
C GLU A 78 -6.12 -6.35 7.53
N ARG A 79 -4.97 -6.12 6.87
CA ARG A 79 -3.66 -6.60 7.35
C ARG A 79 -2.66 -5.47 7.59
N LEU A 80 -2.44 -4.60 6.59
CA LEU A 80 -1.45 -3.54 6.72
C LEU A 80 -1.91 -2.44 7.68
N ALA A 81 -3.17 -1.97 7.57
CA ALA A 81 -3.68 -0.89 8.41
C ALA A 81 -3.55 -1.21 9.91
N PRO A 82 -4.05 -2.36 10.42
CA PRO A 82 -3.93 -2.68 11.85
C PRO A 82 -2.49 -2.84 12.34
N ALA A 83 -1.56 -3.22 11.46
CA ALA A 83 -0.15 -3.39 11.80
C ALA A 83 0.64 -2.06 11.83
N LEU A 84 0.14 -1.03 11.16
CA LEU A 84 0.84 0.25 11.00
C LEU A 84 0.23 1.38 11.82
N CYS A 85 -1.06 1.34 12.15
CA CYS A 85 -1.68 2.31 13.03
C CYS A 85 -0.94 2.36 14.38
N GLY A 86 -0.62 3.56 14.86
CA GLY A 86 0.20 3.78 16.05
C GLY A 86 1.71 3.89 15.80
N LEU A 87 2.20 3.57 14.59
CA LEU A 87 3.60 3.82 14.22
C LEU A 87 3.79 5.30 13.82
N SER A 88 5.00 5.83 14.04
CA SER A 88 5.36 7.15 13.55
C SER A 88 5.62 7.12 12.05
N ALA A 89 4.96 8.01 11.30
CA ALA A 89 5.17 8.18 9.87
C ALA A 89 6.56 8.75 9.52
N LEU A 90 7.30 9.29 10.49
CA LEU A 90 8.68 9.74 10.29
C LEU A 90 9.70 8.59 10.23
N ASP A 91 9.36 7.42 10.79
CA ASP A 91 10.24 6.25 10.74
C ASP A 91 9.86 5.34 9.57
N GLN A 92 10.16 5.83 8.37
CA GLN A 92 9.88 5.11 7.12
C GLN A 92 10.51 3.71 7.09
N VAL A 93 11.70 3.55 7.70
CA VAL A 93 12.40 2.26 7.75
C VAL A 93 11.65 1.27 8.64
N ALA A 94 11.16 1.70 9.81
CA ALA A 94 10.35 0.84 10.67
C ALA A 94 9.01 0.48 10.01
N VAL A 95 8.34 1.45 9.37
CA VAL A 95 7.07 1.20 8.64
C VAL A 95 7.28 0.19 7.51
N ASP A 96 8.25 0.41 6.63
CA ASP A 96 8.54 -0.52 5.54
C ASP A 96 9.02 -1.89 6.06
N GLY A 97 9.78 -1.90 7.16
CA GLY A 97 10.20 -3.11 7.86
C GLY A 97 9.02 -3.94 8.36
N ALA A 98 8.07 -3.31 9.05
CA ALA A 98 6.86 -3.96 9.57
C ALA A 98 6.02 -4.57 8.44
N MET A 99 5.86 -3.89 7.30
CA MET A 99 5.14 -4.43 6.15
C MET A 99 5.86 -5.62 5.51
N ASN A 100 7.19 -5.57 5.40
CA ASN A 100 7.98 -6.69 4.87
C ASN A 100 7.94 -7.91 5.80
N GLU A 101 8.03 -7.70 7.11
CA GLU A 101 7.91 -8.76 8.11
C GLU A 101 6.51 -9.40 8.09
N LEU A 102 5.46 -8.58 8.00
CA LEU A 102 4.07 -9.05 7.94
C LEU A 102 3.77 -9.86 6.67
N ASP A 103 4.37 -9.49 5.54
CA ASP A 103 4.27 -10.26 4.30
C ASP A 103 5.01 -11.60 4.42
N GLY A 104 6.23 -11.58 4.96
CA GLY A 104 7.04 -12.77 5.25
C GLY A 104 7.54 -13.55 4.02
N SER A 105 7.21 -13.12 2.80
CA SER A 105 7.65 -13.77 1.56
C SER A 105 8.86 -13.05 0.95
N ALA A 106 9.66 -13.79 0.18
CA ALA A 106 10.87 -13.24 -0.44
C ALA A 106 10.59 -12.14 -1.48
N ASN A 107 9.39 -12.13 -2.07
CA ASN A 107 9.02 -11.26 -3.18
C ASN A 107 7.69 -10.52 -2.99
N LYS A 108 7.22 -10.35 -1.75
CA LYS A 108 5.98 -9.61 -1.44
C LYS A 108 4.70 -10.26 -1.97
N SER A 109 4.69 -11.59 -2.16
CA SER A 109 3.56 -12.31 -2.75
C SER A 109 2.39 -12.55 -1.80
N SER A 110 2.56 -12.43 -0.47
CA SER A 110 1.45 -12.65 0.47
C SER A 110 0.50 -11.45 0.52
N LEU A 111 1.06 -10.25 0.57
CA LEU A 111 0.32 -8.99 0.64
C LEU A 111 0.16 -8.33 -0.73
N GLY A 112 1.09 -8.58 -1.65
CA GLY A 112 1.21 -7.89 -2.93
C GLY A 112 2.16 -6.70 -2.82
N ALA A 113 3.15 -6.66 -3.70
CA ALA A 113 4.11 -5.56 -3.80
C ALA A 113 3.41 -4.22 -4.09
N ASN A 114 2.31 -4.26 -4.85
CA ASN A 114 1.44 -3.13 -5.13
C ASN A 114 0.71 -2.60 -3.89
N ALA A 115 0.28 -3.46 -2.96
CA ALA A 115 -0.29 -3.01 -1.68
C ALA A 115 0.78 -2.33 -0.80
N ILE A 116 1.93 -3.00 -0.63
CA ILE A 116 3.03 -2.50 0.21
C ILE A 116 3.57 -1.17 -0.31
N LEU A 117 3.83 -1.06 -1.61
CA LEU A 117 4.37 0.17 -2.18
C LEU A 117 3.36 1.32 -2.12
N ALA A 118 2.07 1.05 -2.26
CA ALA A 118 1.03 2.08 -2.17
C ALA A 118 1.05 2.72 -0.78
N VAL A 119 1.05 1.89 0.27
CA VAL A 119 1.08 2.34 1.66
C VAL A 119 2.41 3.03 1.98
N SER A 120 3.54 2.42 1.60
CA SER A 120 4.89 3.00 1.80
C SER A 120 4.99 4.44 1.28
N MET A 121 4.53 4.66 0.04
CA MET A 121 4.55 5.99 -0.58
C MET A 121 3.50 6.93 0.00
N ALA A 122 2.35 6.43 0.45
CA ALA A 122 1.32 7.25 1.10
C ALA A 122 1.81 7.74 2.48
N VAL A 123 2.47 6.89 3.26
CA VAL A 123 3.11 7.27 4.54
C VAL A 123 4.16 8.35 4.33
N ALA A 124 5.09 8.14 3.39
CA ALA A 124 6.14 9.12 3.08
C ALA A 124 5.56 10.48 2.68
N ARG A 125 4.43 10.50 1.96
CA ARG A 125 3.75 11.73 1.56
C ARG A 125 2.98 12.39 2.71
N ALA A 126 2.44 11.62 3.64
CA ALA A 126 1.76 12.15 4.82
C ALA A 126 2.73 12.82 5.79
N ALA A 127 3.97 12.32 5.83
CA ALA A 127 5.02 12.80 6.72
C ALA A 127 5.80 14.04 6.22
N ALA A 128 5.66 14.42 4.95
CA ALA A 128 6.44 15.47 4.27
C ALA A 128 5.80 16.86 4.36
#